data_AF-A0A7X6ZZ39-F1
#
_entry.id   AF-A0A7X6ZZ39-F1
#
_cell.length_a   1.000
_cell.length_b   1.000
_cell.length_c   1.000
_cell.angle_alpha   90.00
_cell.angle_beta   90.00
_cell.angle_gamma   90.00
#
_symmetry.space_group_name_H-M   'P 1'
#
loop_
_entity.id
_entity.type
_entity.pdbx_description
1 polymer ?
#
loop_
_entity_poly.entity_id
_entity_poly.type
_entity_poly.pdbx_seq_one_letter_code
_entity_poly.pdbx_strand_id
1 'polypeptide(L)'
;ALVMGENITPEEIFILKDELVAILQSSIPAAKDFENLFVALITVLNKTLDINPNDLLGLGQMLGLMTHTGANLLLTIVGDVTIEFYSELMQLASTLEKPSDYVDLVLFIGHYLETVADKNKIALEALGSFQSPVLADQVILIAKNFINFVGEDDMQSAMMVLLFDSIVENYQLYQDVGNIFIKYGGEIVGKFLDTNGKLVYDLLATISKVDGSSTPAAPKDVADDFAALFTQFMEYHDLTFAAITDDEIDTIVDFLAIYSQFVFMSFFGVEPGAEIPAELEALVAKFVPEVKAALKDILKLEVLLLNALESNNAAYEMFNLAEHYDQQLMLTLTIQLIKGLDVVLTSENISLIENRLEQVFTKVLLDADFLAFSGIEEDTILEYQAMIGAMLENILPAISKLAKYDYYNLTEAQLLEFYDFLEMFD
;
A
#
# COMPACT_ATOMS: atom_id res chain seq x y z
N ALA A 1 15.80 19.12 43.76
CA ALA A 1 16.76 20.15 43.32
C ALA A 1 17.06 19.85 41.86
N LEU A 2 16.57 20.67 40.94
CA LEU A 2 16.89 20.52 39.52
C LEU A 2 18.33 21.02 39.35
N VAL A 3 19.25 20.09 39.12
CA VAL A 3 20.68 20.34 38.96
C VAL A 3 20.89 21.02 37.61
N MET A 4 20.92 22.35 37.61
CA MET A 4 21.45 23.13 36.49
C MET A 4 22.95 23.33 36.72
N GLY A 5 23.79 22.49 36.10
CA GLY A 5 25.23 22.71 36.09
C GLY A 5 26.14 21.52 35.76
N GLU A 6 25.66 20.29 35.83
CA GLU A 6 26.44 19.08 35.49
C GLU A 6 25.74 18.32 34.35
N ASN A 7 26.51 17.68 33.47
CA ASN A 7 25.96 16.80 32.43
C ASN A 7 25.18 15.69 33.14
N ILE A 8 23.85 15.77 33.12
CA ILE A 8 22.96 14.77 33.71
C ILE A 8 23.24 13.43 33.02
N THR A 9 23.50 12.39 33.82
CA THR A 9 23.74 11.04 33.31
C THR A 9 22.45 10.42 32.76
N PRO A 10 22.51 9.47 31.80
CA PRO A 10 21.32 8.74 31.35
C PRO A 10 20.53 8.13 32.52
N GLU A 11 21.21 7.56 33.51
CA GLU A 11 20.61 7.00 34.73
C GLU A 11 19.77 8.03 35.49
N GLU A 12 20.30 9.24 35.69
CA GLU A 12 19.58 10.32 36.35
C GLU A 12 18.41 10.83 35.51
N ILE A 13 18.55 10.87 34.18
CA ILE A 13 17.44 11.22 33.27
C ILE A 13 16.30 10.21 33.39
N PHE A 14 16.60 8.91 33.44
CA PHE A 14 15.57 7.87 33.56
C PHE A 14 14.87 7.89 34.91
N ILE A 15 15.60 8.11 36.01
CA ILE A 15 14.99 8.32 37.33
C ILE A 15 14.04 9.52 37.31
N LEU A 16 14.49 10.65 36.75
CA LEU A 16 13.65 11.85 36.63
C LEU A 16 12.44 11.61 35.72
N LYS A 17 12.61 10.88 34.61
CA LYS A 17 11.53 10.50 33.70
C LYS A 17 10.49 9.67 34.42
N ASP A 18 10.89 8.64 35.17
CA ASP A 18 9.97 7.76 35.91
C ASP A 18 9.22 8.53 37.01
N GLU A 19 9.91 9.40 37.76
CA GLU A 19 9.28 10.28 38.75
C GLU A 19 8.27 11.23 38.09
N LEU A 20 8.64 11.84 36.96
CA LEU A 20 7.74 12.73 36.20
C LEU A 20 6.54 11.97 35.65
N VAL A 21 6.73 10.77 35.08
CA VAL A 21 5.63 9.93 34.60
C VAL A 21 4.69 9.60 35.74
N ALA A 22 5.20 9.17 36.91
CA ALA A 22 4.38 8.85 38.07
C ALA A 22 3.58 10.07 38.58
N ILE A 23 4.22 11.25 38.67
CA ILE A 23 3.55 12.50 39.05
C ILE A 23 2.46 12.84 38.02
N LEU A 24 2.78 12.81 36.73
CA LEU A 24 1.85 13.14 35.66
C LEU A 24 0.67 12.16 35.62
N GLN A 25 0.91 10.86 35.74
CA GLN A 25 -0.14 9.82 35.81
C GLN A 25 -1.07 10.05 37.00
N SER A 26 -0.52 10.36 38.18
CA SER A 26 -1.33 10.69 39.37
C SER A 26 -2.10 12.01 39.27
N SER A 27 -1.71 12.86 38.32
CA SER A 27 -2.26 14.21 38.12
C SER A 27 -3.09 14.34 36.84
N ILE A 28 -3.27 13.26 36.06
CA ILE A 28 -4.13 13.30 34.86
C ILE A 28 -5.54 13.66 35.33
N PRO A 29 -6.15 14.72 34.77
CA PRO A 29 -7.54 15.05 35.07
C PRO A 29 -8.46 13.86 34.79
N ALA A 30 -9.53 13.71 35.58
CA ALA A 30 -10.50 12.67 35.30
C ALA A 30 -11.14 12.93 33.93
N ALA A 31 -11.66 11.87 33.29
CA ALA A 31 -12.39 12.03 32.03
C ALA A 31 -13.51 13.10 32.10
N LYS A 32 -14.12 13.26 33.27
CA LYS A 32 -15.14 14.29 33.52
C LYS A 32 -14.59 15.73 33.49
N ASP A 33 -13.35 15.93 33.93
CA ASP A 33 -12.71 17.24 33.91
C ASP A 33 -12.36 17.65 32.47
N PHE A 34 -11.88 16.70 31.66
CA PHE A 34 -11.71 16.91 30.23
C PHE A 34 -13.04 17.13 29.50
N GLU A 35 -14.09 16.38 29.85
CA GLU A 35 -15.44 16.62 29.32
C GLU A 35 -15.87 18.07 29.56
N ASN A 36 -15.69 18.60 30.78
CA ASN A 36 -16.04 19.99 31.09
C ASN A 36 -15.27 20.99 30.22
N LEU A 37 -13.98 20.72 29.95
CA LEU A 37 -13.16 21.54 29.05
C LEU A 37 -13.71 21.51 27.61
N PHE A 38 -14.02 20.32 27.07
CA PHE A 38 -14.57 20.20 25.73
C PHE A 38 -15.98 20.77 25.60
N VAL A 39 -16.82 20.64 26.63
CA VAL A 39 -18.14 21.30 26.68
C VAL A 39 -18.00 22.81 26.65
N ALA A 40 -17.00 23.39 27.34
CA ALA A 40 -16.72 24.82 27.27
C ALA A 40 -16.26 25.24 25.86
N LEU A 41 -15.38 24.46 25.22
CA LEU A 41 -14.97 24.68 23.83
C LEU A 41 -16.15 24.60 22.86
N ILE A 42 -16.99 23.56 22.97
CA ILE A 42 -18.22 23.39 22.20
C ILE A 42 -19.15 24.59 22.38
N THR A 43 -19.29 25.11 23.60
CA THR A 43 -20.11 26.29 23.86
C THR A 43 -19.59 27.53 23.14
N VAL A 44 -18.27 27.67 23.00
CA VAL A 44 -17.65 28.75 22.20
C VAL A 44 -17.89 28.49 20.71
N LEU A 45 -17.63 27.28 20.22
CA LEU A 45 -17.83 26.91 18.82
C LEU A 45 -19.28 27.10 18.38
N ASN A 46 -20.27 26.70 19.20
CA ASN A 46 -21.69 26.91 18.90
C ASN A 46 -22.04 28.39 18.72
N LYS A 47 -21.40 29.29 19.49
CA LYS A 47 -21.62 30.74 19.36
C LYS A 47 -20.93 31.36 18.15
N THR A 48 -19.87 30.72 17.64
CA THR A 48 -19.06 31.22 16.53
C THR A 48 -19.47 30.63 15.19
N LEU A 49 -19.87 29.37 15.16
CA LEU A 49 -20.17 28.58 13.96
C LEU A 49 -21.67 28.27 13.78
N ASP A 50 -22.54 28.85 14.64
CA ASP A 50 -24.00 28.66 14.65
C ASP A 50 -24.47 27.20 14.68
N ILE A 51 -23.70 26.33 15.35
CA ILE A 51 -24.02 24.91 15.49
C ILE A 51 -25.08 24.72 16.58
N ASN A 52 -26.13 23.95 16.28
CA ASN A 52 -27.14 23.58 17.27
C ASN A 52 -26.50 22.69 18.36
N PRO A 53 -26.55 23.10 19.65
CA PRO A 53 -25.95 22.34 20.74
C PRO A 53 -26.46 20.90 20.89
N ASN A 54 -27.68 20.62 20.43
CA ASN A 54 -28.24 19.27 20.45
C ASN A 54 -27.53 18.31 19.49
N ASP A 55 -26.90 18.84 18.44
CA ASP A 55 -26.19 18.03 17.44
C ASP A 55 -24.82 17.56 17.97
N LEU A 56 -24.30 18.22 19.02
CA LEU A 56 -23.02 17.90 19.66
C LEU A 56 -23.20 17.15 21.00
N LEU A 57 -24.38 16.59 21.25
CA LEU A 57 -24.64 15.80 22.45
C LEU A 57 -23.68 14.60 22.54
N GLY A 58 -23.07 14.43 23.71
CA GLY A 58 -22.13 13.34 23.96
C GLY A 58 -20.71 13.56 23.42
N LEU A 59 -20.49 14.54 22.53
CA LEU A 59 -19.16 14.83 21.97
C LEU A 59 -18.14 15.14 23.07
N GLY A 60 -18.48 16.02 24.01
CA GLY A 60 -17.60 16.38 25.11
C GLY A 60 -17.24 15.19 26.00
N GLN A 61 -18.19 14.29 26.25
CA GLN A 61 -17.97 13.08 27.05
C GLN A 61 -17.01 12.11 26.33
N MET A 62 -17.23 11.90 25.02
CA MET A 62 -16.37 11.04 24.21
C MET A 62 -14.96 11.61 24.10
N LEU A 63 -14.81 12.90 23.78
CA LEU A 63 -13.51 13.57 23.74
C LEU A 63 -12.81 13.54 25.10
N GLY A 64 -13.56 13.69 26.20
CA GLY A 64 -13.02 13.60 27.55
C GLY A 64 -12.48 12.20 27.90
N LEU A 65 -13.23 11.15 27.55
CA LEU A 65 -12.80 9.76 27.72
C LEU A 65 -11.59 9.43 26.84
N MET A 66 -11.64 9.81 25.57
CA MET A 66 -10.54 9.60 24.62
C MET A 66 -9.26 10.31 25.06
N THR A 67 -9.37 11.58 25.49
CA THR A 67 -8.21 12.36 25.97
C THR A 67 -7.62 11.77 27.23
N HIS A 68 -8.45 11.42 28.21
CA HIS A 68 -7.98 10.78 29.44
C HIS A 68 -7.28 9.44 29.15
N THR A 69 -7.92 8.58 28.36
CA THR A 69 -7.39 7.26 28.01
C THR A 69 -6.11 7.37 27.20
N GLY A 70 -6.06 8.27 26.21
CA GLY A 70 -4.90 8.53 25.38
C GLY A 70 -3.72 9.12 26.16
N ALA A 71 -3.96 10.12 27.02
CA ALA A 71 -2.93 10.68 27.88
C ALA A 71 -2.35 9.64 28.85
N ASN A 72 -3.22 8.82 29.45
CA ASN A 72 -2.80 7.75 30.33
C ASN A 72 -1.97 6.68 29.59
N LEU A 73 -2.40 6.29 28.39
CA LEU A 73 -1.66 5.34 27.56
C LEU A 73 -0.30 5.90 27.13
N LEU A 74 -0.24 7.15 26.65
CA LEU A 74 1.03 7.80 26.28
C LEU A 74 2.02 7.82 27.45
N LEU A 75 1.57 8.18 28.65
CA LEU A 75 2.42 8.18 29.84
C LEU A 75 2.82 6.77 30.25
N THR A 76 1.96 5.77 30.05
CA THR A 76 2.29 4.36 30.27
C THR A 76 3.40 3.90 29.32
N ILE A 77 3.29 4.23 28.03
CA ILE A 77 4.31 3.91 27.03
C ILE A 77 5.64 4.61 27.34
N VAL A 78 5.62 5.90 27.72
CA VAL A 78 6.83 6.62 28.13
C VAL A 78 7.43 6.02 29.41
N GLY A 79 6.57 5.57 30.34
CA GLY A 79 6.99 4.82 31.52
C GLY A 79 7.70 3.52 31.17
N ASP A 80 7.19 2.79 30.18
CA ASP A 80 7.72 1.49 29.72
C ASP A 80 9.07 1.58 28.99
N VAL A 81 9.45 2.76 28.48
CA VAL A 81 10.80 2.98 27.94
C VAL A 81 11.82 2.90 29.07
N THR A 82 12.62 1.84 29.11
CA THR A 82 13.64 1.65 30.15
C THR A 82 15.01 2.15 29.71
N ILE A 83 15.93 2.28 30.67
CA ILE A 83 17.33 2.62 30.38
C ILE A 83 18.03 1.53 29.57
N GLU A 84 17.66 0.26 29.78
CA GLU A 84 18.16 -0.87 28.98
C GLU A 84 17.74 -0.72 27.52
N PHE A 85 16.45 -0.47 27.25
CA PHE A 85 15.96 -0.22 25.90
C PHE A 85 16.71 0.95 25.24
N TYR A 86 16.86 2.06 25.94
CA TYR A 86 17.60 3.22 25.43
C TYR A 86 19.07 2.89 25.13
N SER A 87 19.73 2.13 26.01
CA SER A 87 21.12 1.75 25.84
C SER A 87 21.31 0.84 24.63
N GLU A 88 20.43 -0.14 24.44
CA GLU A 88 20.42 -1.03 23.28
C GLU A 88 20.13 -0.26 21.98
N LEU A 89 19.15 0.65 22.00
CA LEU A 89 18.83 1.51 20.87
C LEU A 89 20.01 2.40 20.47
N MET A 90 20.65 3.06 21.44
CA MET A 90 21.81 3.92 21.19
C MET A 90 23.00 3.12 20.67
N GLN A 91 23.19 1.90 21.17
CA GLN A 91 24.22 0.99 20.68
C GLN A 91 23.97 0.67 19.20
N LEU A 92 22.76 0.23 18.84
CA LEU A 92 22.38 -0.07 17.44
C LEU A 92 22.50 1.17 16.54
N ALA A 93 22.01 2.32 16.99
CA ALA A 93 22.06 3.57 16.25
C ALA A 93 23.51 4.04 16.00
N SER A 94 24.42 3.78 16.94
CA SER A 94 25.84 4.14 16.82
C SER A 94 26.61 3.27 15.83
N THR A 95 26.05 2.13 15.42
CA THR A 95 26.68 1.16 14.53
C THR A 95 26.06 1.12 13.13
N LEU A 96 25.24 2.10 12.74
CA LEU A 96 24.57 2.16 11.43
C LEU A 96 25.56 2.49 10.30
N GLU A 97 26.32 1.50 9.82
CA GLU A 97 27.30 1.68 8.74
C GLU A 97 26.89 0.93 7.47
N LYS A 98 26.15 -0.17 7.60
CA LYS A 98 25.80 -1.08 6.50
C LYS A 98 24.28 -1.28 6.45
N PRO A 99 23.72 -1.64 5.29
CA PRO A 99 22.28 -1.90 5.15
C PRO A 99 21.71 -2.88 6.18
N SER A 100 22.47 -3.91 6.58
CA SER A 100 22.08 -4.88 7.62
C SER A 100 21.77 -4.22 8.97
N ASP A 101 22.51 -3.18 9.33
CA ASP A 101 22.39 -2.53 10.64
C ASP A 101 21.06 -1.76 10.75
N TYR A 102 20.53 -1.29 9.62
CA TYR A 102 19.19 -0.69 9.55
C TYR A 102 18.10 -1.76 9.72
N VAL A 103 18.31 -2.97 9.21
CA VAL A 103 17.39 -4.10 9.42
C VAL A 103 17.32 -4.44 10.91
N ASP A 104 18.47 -4.57 11.58
CA ASP A 104 18.54 -4.81 13.03
C ASP A 104 17.80 -3.72 13.83
N LEU A 105 17.98 -2.44 13.47
CA LEU A 105 17.29 -1.33 14.12
C LEU A 105 15.76 -1.41 13.93
N VAL A 106 15.29 -1.72 12.73
CA VAL A 106 13.86 -1.85 12.44
C VAL A 106 13.26 -3.05 13.17
N LEU A 107 13.94 -4.20 13.23
CA LEU A 107 13.52 -5.37 14.00
C LEU A 107 13.42 -5.05 15.50
N PHE A 108 14.43 -4.37 16.04
CA PHE A 108 14.45 -3.96 17.44
C PHE A 108 13.26 -3.04 17.79
N ILE A 109 13.04 -2.00 16.98
CA ILE A 109 11.90 -1.08 17.17
C ILE A 109 10.57 -1.83 16.98
N GLY A 110 10.47 -2.68 15.97
CA GLY A 110 9.26 -3.44 15.67
C GLY A 110 8.83 -4.37 16.81
N HIS A 111 9.74 -5.20 17.32
CA HIS A 111 9.46 -6.07 18.47
C HIS A 111 9.15 -5.31 19.75
N TYR A 112 9.78 -4.15 19.95
CA TYR A 112 9.40 -3.26 21.04
C TYR A 112 7.95 -2.77 20.89
N LEU A 113 7.56 -2.33 19.68
CA LEU A 113 6.19 -1.88 19.41
C LEU A 113 5.17 -3.00 19.57
N GLU A 114 5.47 -4.24 19.14
CA GLU A 114 4.61 -5.42 19.39
C GLU A 114 4.44 -5.65 20.90
N THR A 115 5.54 -5.61 21.65
CA THR A 115 5.51 -5.77 23.11
C THR A 115 4.67 -4.69 23.78
N VAL A 116 4.80 -3.44 23.34
CA VAL A 116 3.99 -2.32 23.84
C VAL A 116 2.51 -2.51 23.48
N ALA A 117 2.21 -2.90 22.24
CA ALA A 117 0.86 -3.14 21.77
C ALA A 117 0.18 -4.26 22.57
N ASP A 118 0.87 -5.38 22.80
CA ASP A 118 0.35 -6.52 23.55
C ASP A 118 0.08 -6.18 25.02
N LYS A 119 1.04 -5.51 25.68
CA LYS A 119 0.88 -5.08 27.08
C LYS A 119 -0.30 -4.11 27.26
N ASN A 120 -0.55 -3.27 26.25
CA ASN A 120 -1.54 -2.21 26.30
C ASN A 120 -2.80 -2.50 25.46
N LYS A 121 -3.00 -3.76 25.06
CA LYS A 121 -4.05 -4.18 24.12
C LYS A 121 -5.44 -3.68 24.51
N ILE A 122 -5.83 -3.82 25.78
CA ILE A 122 -7.14 -3.36 26.26
C ILE A 122 -7.32 -1.85 26.12
N ALA A 123 -6.27 -1.06 26.41
CA ALA A 123 -6.32 0.39 26.29
C ALA A 123 -6.36 0.84 24.82
N LEU A 124 -5.61 0.15 23.96
CA LEU A 124 -5.62 0.37 22.50
C LEU A 124 -6.98 0.00 21.89
N GLU A 125 -7.57 -1.14 22.27
CA GLU A 125 -8.92 -1.54 21.88
C GLU A 125 -9.98 -0.55 22.37
N ALA A 126 -9.84 -0.05 23.60
CA ALA A 126 -10.72 1.00 24.13
C ALA A 126 -10.62 2.29 23.30
N LEU A 127 -9.42 2.70 22.88
CA LEU A 127 -9.23 3.86 22.01
C LEU A 127 -9.84 3.63 20.62
N GLY A 128 -9.68 2.44 20.04
CA GLY A 128 -10.33 2.05 18.79
C GLY A 128 -11.86 2.09 18.89
N SER A 129 -12.43 1.70 20.04
CA SER A 129 -13.88 1.71 20.26
C SER A 129 -14.52 3.11 20.29
N PHE A 130 -13.72 4.17 20.43
CA PHE A 130 -14.22 5.55 20.34
C PHE A 130 -14.45 6.01 18.89
N GLN A 131 -14.05 5.22 17.89
CA GLN A 131 -14.44 5.41 16.49
C GLN A 131 -15.92 5.05 16.30
N SER A 132 -16.81 5.99 16.66
CA SER A 132 -18.25 5.86 16.49
C SER A 132 -18.73 6.69 15.28
N PRO A 133 -19.67 6.21 14.46
CA PRO A 133 -20.32 7.01 13.42
C PRO A 133 -20.84 8.35 13.95
N VAL A 134 -21.37 8.36 15.18
CA VAL A 134 -21.87 9.58 15.83
C VAL A 134 -20.77 10.61 16.07
N LEU A 135 -19.56 10.15 16.47
CA LEU A 135 -18.42 11.06 16.67
C LEU A 135 -17.92 11.60 15.33
N ALA A 136 -17.87 10.76 14.29
CA ALA A 136 -17.50 11.17 12.95
C ALA A 136 -18.46 12.25 12.43
N ASP A 137 -19.77 12.04 12.50
CA ASP A 137 -20.79 13.00 12.08
C ASP A 137 -20.64 14.36 12.79
N GLN A 138 -20.34 14.34 14.09
CA GLN A 138 -20.15 15.55 14.90
C GLN A 138 -18.87 16.32 14.53
N VAL A 139 -17.76 15.62 14.29
CA VAL A 139 -16.50 16.24 13.84
C VAL A 139 -16.67 16.82 12.43
N ILE A 140 -17.35 16.08 11.56
CA ILE A 140 -17.69 16.51 10.20
C ILE A 140 -18.53 17.80 10.25
N LEU A 141 -19.56 17.85 11.09
CA LEU A 141 -20.40 19.05 11.25
C LEU A 141 -19.59 20.27 11.69
N ILE A 142 -18.66 20.11 12.65
CA ILE A 142 -17.79 21.20 13.10
C ILE A 142 -16.88 21.67 11.96
N ALA A 143 -16.25 20.72 11.25
CA ALA A 143 -15.35 21.04 10.16
C ALA A 143 -16.06 21.72 8.97
N LYS A 144 -17.26 21.25 8.57
CA LYS A 144 -18.06 21.92 7.52
C LYS A 144 -18.37 23.36 7.88
N ASN A 145 -18.86 23.59 9.10
CA ASN A 145 -19.23 24.94 9.53
C ASN A 145 -17.99 25.84 9.72
N PHE A 146 -16.85 25.29 10.14
CA PHE A 146 -15.60 26.03 10.21
C PHE A 146 -15.08 26.42 8.83
N ILE A 147 -15.08 25.49 7.86
CA ILE A 147 -14.68 25.77 6.48
C ILE A 147 -15.59 26.84 5.87
N ASN A 148 -16.91 26.74 6.05
CA ASN A 148 -17.86 27.76 5.59
C ASN A 148 -17.64 29.12 6.27
N PHE A 149 -17.25 29.14 7.54
CA PHE A 149 -16.93 30.36 8.28
C PHE A 149 -15.63 31.03 7.81
N VAL A 150 -14.61 30.25 7.44
CA VAL A 150 -13.29 30.78 7.01
C VAL A 150 -13.24 31.06 5.50
N GLY A 151 -14.03 30.35 4.71
CA GLY A 151 -13.92 30.27 3.26
C GLY A 151 -14.71 31.31 2.46
N GLU A 152 -15.22 32.38 3.08
CA GLU A 152 -15.86 33.45 2.32
C GLU A 152 -14.81 34.22 1.48
N ASP A 153 -14.81 33.96 0.16
CA ASP A 153 -14.27 34.77 -0.95
C ASP A 153 -12.95 34.38 -1.67
N ASP A 154 -12.39 33.16 -1.54
CA ASP A 154 -11.28 32.73 -2.42
C ASP A 154 -11.35 31.32 -3.03
N MET A 155 -10.68 31.16 -4.18
CA MET A 155 -10.66 29.95 -5.02
C MET A 155 -10.11 28.72 -4.29
N GLN A 156 -9.19 28.90 -3.33
CA GLN A 156 -8.61 27.80 -2.57
C GLN A 156 -9.61 27.27 -1.55
N SER A 157 -10.40 28.17 -0.94
CA SER A 157 -11.43 27.82 0.02
C SER A 157 -12.57 27.01 -0.61
N ALA A 158 -13.03 27.36 -1.81
CA ALA A 158 -14.07 26.61 -2.52
C ALA A 158 -13.62 25.18 -2.89
N MET A 159 -12.37 25.00 -3.33
CA MET A 159 -11.81 23.66 -3.61
C MET A 159 -11.69 22.83 -2.33
N MET A 160 -11.30 23.45 -1.21
CA MET A 160 -11.24 22.79 0.09
C MET A 160 -12.62 22.35 0.60
N VAL A 161 -13.67 23.15 0.37
CA VAL A 161 -15.06 22.76 0.66
C VAL A 161 -15.46 21.52 -0.14
N LEU A 162 -15.25 21.53 -1.46
CA LEU A 162 -15.60 20.41 -2.35
C LEU A 162 -14.84 19.12 -1.99
N LEU A 163 -13.53 19.23 -1.72
CA LEU A 163 -12.72 18.10 -1.26
C LEU A 163 -13.24 17.56 0.08
N PHE A 164 -13.56 18.46 1.02
CA PHE A 164 -14.07 18.06 2.32
C PHE A 164 -15.44 17.41 2.22
N ASP A 165 -16.35 17.95 1.40
CA ASP A 165 -17.68 17.37 1.18
C ASP A 165 -17.59 15.98 0.58
N SER A 166 -16.71 15.76 -0.41
CA SER A 166 -16.50 14.42 -0.97
C SER A 166 -15.86 13.44 0.02
N ILE A 167 -14.90 13.88 0.83
CA ILE A 167 -14.32 13.05 1.90
C ILE A 167 -15.41 12.63 2.89
N VAL A 168 -16.32 13.55 3.23
CA VAL A 168 -17.45 13.28 4.13
C VAL A 168 -18.43 12.30 3.52
N GLU A 169 -18.87 12.54 2.29
CA GLU A 169 -19.84 11.69 1.59
C GLU A 169 -19.33 10.27 1.41
N ASN A 170 -18.02 10.12 1.23
CA ASN A 170 -17.36 8.85 1.01
C ASN A 170 -16.60 8.34 2.25
N TYR A 171 -16.87 8.90 3.44
CA TYR A 171 -16.09 8.61 4.66
C TYR A 171 -15.92 7.13 4.96
N GLN A 172 -16.99 6.35 4.80
CA GLN A 172 -16.96 4.89 5.00
C GLN A 172 -15.99 4.20 4.03
N LEU A 173 -15.99 4.61 2.77
CA LEU A 173 -15.08 4.08 1.75
C LEU A 173 -13.60 4.39 2.11
N TYR A 174 -13.30 5.60 2.59
CA TYR A 174 -11.96 5.94 3.08
C TYR A 174 -11.56 5.07 4.29
N GLN A 175 -12.48 4.79 5.22
CA GLN A 175 -12.23 3.87 6.33
C GLN A 175 -11.97 2.45 5.84
N ASP A 176 -12.79 1.96 4.92
CA ASP A 176 -12.69 0.58 4.40
C ASP A 176 -11.34 0.39 3.68
N VAL A 177 -10.92 1.35 2.85
CA VAL A 177 -9.58 1.36 2.24
C VAL A 177 -8.47 1.42 3.31
N GLY A 178 -8.62 2.26 4.33
CA GLY A 178 -7.67 2.33 5.45
C GLY A 178 -7.53 0.98 6.16
N ASN A 179 -8.63 0.28 6.39
CA ASN A 179 -8.65 -1.04 7.01
C ASN A 179 -7.96 -2.10 6.13
N ILE A 180 -8.14 -2.04 4.81
CA ILE A 180 -7.44 -2.91 3.85
C ILE A 180 -5.92 -2.70 3.93
N PHE A 181 -5.46 -1.44 3.92
CA PHE A 181 -4.03 -1.12 4.05
C PHE A 181 -3.45 -1.56 5.41
N ILE A 182 -4.19 -1.37 6.51
CA ILE A 182 -3.78 -1.79 7.85
C ILE A 182 -3.69 -3.32 7.93
N LYS A 183 -4.65 -4.04 7.35
CA LYS A 183 -4.68 -5.51 7.33
C LYS A 183 -3.44 -6.07 6.63
N TYR A 184 -3.27 -5.76 5.35
CA TYR A 184 -2.17 -6.33 4.56
C TYR A 184 -0.81 -5.75 4.92
N GLY A 185 -0.73 -4.45 5.25
CA GLY A 185 0.49 -3.84 5.78
C GLY A 185 0.91 -4.45 7.12
N GLY A 186 -0.05 -4.73 8.00
CA GLY A 186 0.17 -5.43 9.26
C GLY A 186 0.66 -6.86 9.07
N GLU A 187 0.09 -7.61 8.12
CA GLU A 187 0.53 -8.97 7.77
C GLU A 187 1.97 -8.99 7.22
N ILE A 188 2.34 -8.04 6.34
CA ILE A 188 3.71 -7.90 5.81
C ILE A 188 4.70 -7.55 6.93
N VAL A 189 4.36 -6.57 7.78
CA VAL A 189 5.21 -6.17 8.91
C VAL A 189 5.37 -7.32 9.90
N GLY A 190 4.27 -8.00 10.24
CA GLY A 190 4.30 -9.18 11.12
C GLY A 190 5.19 -10.28 10.56
N LYS A 191 5.05 -10.61 9.27
CA LYS A 191 5.92 -11.59 8.59
C LYS A 191 7.39 -11.18 8.62
N PHE A 192 7.70 -9.90 8.43
CA PHE A 192 9.06 -9.38 8.54
C PHE A 192 9.65 -9.55 9.95
N LEU A 193 8.86 -9.26 10.99
CA LEU A 193 9.28 -9.44 12.38
C LEU A 193 9.43 -10.93 12.73
N ASP A 194 8.46 -11.77 12.39
CA ASP A 194 8.47 -13.22 12.65
C ASP A 194 9.65 -13.93 12.00
N THR A 195 10.03 -13.49 10.80
CA THR A 195 11.17 -14.05 10.07
C THR A 195 12.50 -13.38 10.44
N ASN A 196 12.50 -12.42 11.36
CA ASN A 196 13.67 -11.58 11.68
C ASN A 196 14.31 -10.97 10.43
N GLY A 197 13.49 -10.44 9.52
CA GLY A 197 13.95 -9.76 8.30
C GLY A 197 14.66 -10.67 7.31
N LYS A 198 14.43 -11.99 7.36
CA LYS A 198 15.18 -12.99 6.60
C LYS A 198 15.29 -12.67 5.10
N LEU A 199 14.19 -12.27 4.46
CA LEU A 199 14.19 -11.92 3.03
C LEU A 199 15.21 -10.82 2.71
N VAL A 200 15.26 -9.78 3.54
CA VAL A 200 16.18 -8.65 3.34
C VAL A 200 17.62 -9.08 3.61
N TYR A 201 17.89 -9.87 4.65
CA TYR A 201 19.23 -10.39 4.92
C TYR A 201 19.74 -11.30 3.81
N ASP A 202 18.91 -12.23 3.34
CA ASP A 202 19.26 -13.13 2.25
C ASP A 202 19.50 -12.35 0.95
N LEU A 203 18.73 -11.27 0.70
CA LEU A 203 18.91 -10.42 -0.46
C LEU A 203 20.27 -9.69 -0.41
N LEU A 204 20.58 -9.08 0.73
CA LEU A 204 21.87 -8.41 0.94
C LEU A 204 23.05 -9.38 0.84
N ALA A 205 22.91 -10.59 1.37
CA ALA A 205 23.91 -11.65 1.26
C ALA A 205 24.12 -12.08 -0.19
N THR A 206 23.04 -12.25 -0.95
CA THR A 206 23.07 -12.64 -2.37
C THR A 206 23.71 -11.55 -3.22
N ILE A 207 23.32 -10.29 -3.05
CA ILE A 207 23.93 -9.14 -3.75
C ILE A 207 25.45 -9.09 -3.49
N SER A 208 25.86 -9.28 -2.23
CA SER A 208 27.28 -9.24 -1.85
C SER A 208 28.11 -10.36 -2.50
N LYS A 209 27.49 -11.52 -2.76
CA LYS A 209 28.10 -12.65 -3.49
C LYS A 209 28.22 -12.36 -4.99
N VAL A 210 27.23 -11.70 -5.58
CA VAL A 210 27.20 -11.36 -7.02
C VAL A 210 28.15 -10.21 -7.37
N ASP A 211 28.24 -9.18 -6.52
CA ASP A 211 29.08 -7.98 -6.76
C ASP A 211 30.60 -8.24 -6.60
N GLY A 212 31.00 -9.48 -6.27
CA GLY A 212 32.41 -9.90 -6.32
C GLY A 212 33.32 -9.33 -5.21
N SER A 213 32.73 -8.82 -4.11
CA SER A 213 33.47 -8.32 -2.94
C SER A 213 34.34 -9.39 -2.23
N SER A 214 34.03 -10.66 -2.49
CA SER A 214 34.85 -11.84 -2.20
C SER A 214 34.74 -12.77 -3.41
N THR A 215 35.70 -13.68 -3.58
CA THR A 215 35.87 -14.58 -4.75
C THR A 215 34.54 -14.93 -5.43
N PRO A 216 34.36 -14.69 -6.75
CA PRO A 216 33.07 -14.86 -7.40
C PRO A 216 32.49 -16.23 -7.08
N ALA A 217 31.32 -16.24 -6.45
CA ALA A 217 30.63 -17.46 -6.08
C ALA A 217 30.42 -18.31 -7.35
N ALA A 218 30.47 -19.64 -7.21
CA ALA A 218 30.09 -20.49 -8.32
C ALA A 218 28.65 -20.12 -8.73
N PRO A 219 28.31 -20.04 -10.03
CA PRO A 219 26.96 -19.67 -10.49
C PRO A 219 25.86 -20.49 -9.82
N LYS A 220 26.15 -21.76 -9.52
CA LYS A 220 25.28 -22.67 -8.77
C LYS A 220 25.01 -22.26 -7.32
N ASP A 221 25.97 -21.69 -6.60
CA ASP A 221 25.76 -21.25 -5.22
C ASP A 221 24.85 -20.00 -5.16
N VAL A 222 24.86 -19.17 -6.21
CA VAL A 222 23.94 -18.04 -6.38
C VAL A 222 22.53 -18.51 -6.76
N ALA A 223 22.42 -19.65 -7.45
CA ALA A 223 21.14 -20.24 -7.84
C ALA A 223 20.30 -20.69 -6.64
N ASP A 224 20.92 -21.38 -5.68
CA ASP A 224 20.24 -21.87 -4.48
C ASP A 224 19.78 -20.69 -3.60
N ASP A 225 20.58 -19.63 -3.49
CA ASP A 225 20.20 -18.39 -2.79
C ASP A 225 19.01 -17.70 -3.48
N PHE A 226 19.03 -17.59 -4.81
CA PHE A 226 17.94 -16.95 -5.56
C PHE A 226 16.66 -17.76 -5.53
N ALA A 227 16.73 -19.09 -5.57
CA ALA A 227 15.58 -19.96 -5.36
C ALA A 227 14.96 -19.74 -3.97
N ALA A 228 15.79 -19.66 -2.93
CA ALA A 228 15.33 -19.34 -1.59
C ALA A 228 14.72 -17.93 -1.49
N LEU A 229 15.28 -16.93 -2.18
CA LEU A 229 14.72 -15.59 -2.26
C LEU A 229 13.39 -15.56 -2.99
N PHE A 230 13.26 -16.31 -4.08
CA PHE A 230 12.02 -16.40 -4.83
C PHE A 230 10.90 -17.02 -3.98
N THR A 231 11.18 -18.12 -3.27
CA THR A 231 10.22 -18.71 -2.33
C THR A 231 9.82 -17.71 -1.24
N GLN A 232 10.78 -16.98 -0.67
CA GLN A 232 10.48 -15.96 0.33
C GLN A 232 9.64 -14.82 -0.25
N PHE A 233 9.95 -14.34 -1.46
CA PHE A 233 9.15 -13.33 -2.16
C PHE A 233 7.72 -13.82 -2.39
N MET A 234 7.54 -15.09 -2.78
CA MET A 234 6.22 -15.71 -2.93
C MET A 234 5.43 -15.69 -1.62
N GLU A 235 6.08 -15.97 -0.48
CA GLU A 235 5.40 -15.87 0.82
C GLU A 235 4.87 -14.45 1.12
N TYR A 236 5.57 -13.39 0.69
CA TYR A 236 5.09 -12.01 0.85
C TYR A 236 4.02 -11.64 -0.18
N HIS A 237 4.16 -12.10 -1.42
CA HIS A 237 3.15 -11.92 -2.46
C HIS A 237 1.82 -12.56 -2.05
N ASP A 238 1.87 -13.74 -1.43
CA ASP A 238 0.67 -14.46 -1.02
C ASP A 238 -0.09 -13.76 0.11
N LEU A 239 0.62 -13.02 0.97
CA LEU A 239 0.01 -12.17 2.01
C LEU A 239 -0.70 -10.94 1.44
N THR A 240 -0.48 -10.57 0.18
CA THR A 240 -1.10 -9.38 -0.41
C THR A 240 -1.99 -9.74 -1.58
N PHE A 241 -1.39 -10.06 -2.73
CA PHE A 241 -2.08 -10.19 -4.00
C PHE A 241 -2.86 -11.49 -4.14
N ALA A 242 -2.41 -12.58 -3.49
CA ALA A 242 -3.20 -13.80 -3.44
C ALA A 242 -4.31 -13.77 -2.38
N ALA A 243 -4.15 -12.94 -1.34
CA ALA A 243 -5.09 -12.83 -0.23
C ALA A 243 -6.19 -11.78 -0.46
N ILE A 244 -5.94 -10.77 -1.30
CA ILE A 244 -6.90 -9.70 -1.58
C ILE A 244 -8.17 -10.24 -2.23
N THR A 245 -9.31 -9.84 -1.68
CA THR A 245 -10.62 -10.30 -2.15
C THR A 245 -11.19 -9.39 -3.22
N ASP A 246 -12.11 -9.93 -4.03
CA ASP A 246 -12.85 -9.17 -5.04
C ASP A 246 -13.56 -7.92 -4.47
N ASP A 247 -14.13 -8.01 -3.27
CA ASP A 247 -14.82 -6.90 -2.61
C ASP A 247 -13.84 -5.81 -2.15
N GLU A 248 -12.65 -6.20 -1.69
CA GLU A 248 -11.58 -5.27 -1.32
C GLU A 248 -10.99 -4.57 -2.57
N ILE A 249 -10.84 -5.29 -3.68
CA ILE A 249 -10.46 -4.69 -4.98
C ILE A 249 -11.52 -3.67 -5.39
N ASP A 250 -12.81 -4.00 -5.29
CA ASP A 250 -13.88 -3.07 -5.65
C ASP A 250 -13.83 -1.80 -4.82
N THR A 251 -13.56 -1.94 -3.52
CA THR A 251 -13.42 -0.83 -2.56
C THR A 251 -12.23 0.08 -2.92
N ILE A 252 -11.07 -0.50 -3.27
CA ILE A 252 -9.90 0.28 -3.71
C ILE A 252 -10.21 1.05 -5.00
N VAL A 253 -10.86 0.39 -5.97
CA VAL A 253 -11.19 1.03 -7.25
C VAL A 253 -12.20 2.16 -7.08
N ASP A 254 -13.21 1.99 -6.23
CA ASP A 254 -14.18 3.06 -5.94
C ASP A 254 -13.50 4.28 -5.31
N PHE A 255 -12.54 4.05 -4.40
CA PHE A 255 -11.74 5.12 -3.82
C PHE A 255 -10.88 5.85 -4.86
N LEU A 256 -10.21 5.09 -5.75
CA LEU A 256 -9.41 5.67 -6.84
C LEU A 256 -10.27 6.43 -7.85
N ALA A 257 -11.52 6.02 -8.05
CA ALA A 257 -12.46 6.70 -8.93
C ALA A 257 -12.77 8.12 -8.42
N ILE A 258 -13.01 8.27 -7.12
CA ILE A 258 -13.20 9.59 -6.48
C ILE A 258 -11.95 10.45 -6.65
N TYR A 259 -10.77 9.90 -6.35
CA TYR A 259 -9.52 10.64 -6.52
C TYR A 259 -9.30 11.06 -7.97
N SER A 260 -9.63 10.19 -8.93
CA SER A 260 -9.51 10.48 -10.36
C SER A 260 -10.42 11.63 -10.78
N GLN A 261 -11.66 11.71 -10.26
CA GLN A 261 -12.55 12.86 -10.51
C GLN A 261 -11.89 14.19 -10.09
N PHE A 262 -11.24 14.24 -8.92
CA PHE A 262 -10.52 15.43 -8.47
C PHE A 262 -9.30 15.77 -9.33
N VAL A 263 -8.51 14.77 -9.70
CA VAL A 263 -7.38 14.96 -10.61
C VAL A 263 -7.88 15.54 -11.93
N PHE A 264 -8.94 14.98 -12.52
CA PHE A 264 -9.53 15.51 -13.75
C PHE A 264 -10.03 16.95 -13.57
N MET A 265 -10.74 17.28 -12.49
CA MET A 265 -11.16 18.66 -12.22
C MET A 265 -9.98 19.63 -12.16
N SER A 266 -8.86 19.22 -11.54
CA SER A 266 -7.66 20.06 -11.42
C SER A 266 -6.97 20.31 -12.77
N PHE A 267 -6.97 19.33 -13.68
CA PHE A 267 -6.39 19.46 -15.01
C PHE A 267 -7.19 20.38 -15.93
N PHE A 268 -8.52 20.45 -15.75
CA PHE A 268 -9.41 21.17 -16.66
C PHE A 268 -9.86 22.55 -16.17
N GLY A 269 -9.35 23.01 -15.03
CA GLY A 269 -9.55 24.40 -14.56
C GLY A 269 -11.00 24.73 -14.23
N VAL A 270 -11.71 23.79 -13.60
CA VAL A 270 -13.11 23.97 -13.18
C VAL A 270 -13.24 25.20 -12.27
N GLU A 271 -14.24 26.05 -12.55
CA GLU A 271 -14.47 27.31 -11.83
C GLU A 271 -14.81 27.09 -10.34
N PRO A 272 -14.48 28.04 -9.45
CA PRO A 272 -14.75 27.92 -8.02
C PRO A 272 -16.23 27.75 -7.71
N GLY A 273 -16.57 26.74 -6.90
CA GLY A 273 -17.96 26.46 -6.47
C GLY A 273 -18.80 25.68 -7.47
N ALA A 274 -18.21 25.23 -8.59
CA ALA A 274 -18.88 24.28 -9.47
C ALA A 274 -18.88 22.89 -8.84
N GLU A 275 -20.04 22.23 -8.89
CA GLU A 275 -20.19 20.81 -8.58
C GLU A 275 -19.31 19.98 -9.54
N ILE A 276 -18.97 18.75 -9.14
CA ILE A 276 -18.38 17.78 -10.08
C ILE A 276 -19.33 17.73 -11.28
N PRO A 277 -18.87 17.97 -12.53
CA PRO A 277 -19.76 17.95 -13.68
C PRO A 277 -20.47 16.60 -13.74
N ALA A 278 -21.80 16.62 -13.81
CA ALA A 278 -22.60 15.39 -13.84
C ALA A 278 -22.18 14.47 -15.01
N GLU A 279 -21.68 15.05 -16.10
CA GLU A 279 -21.11 14.33 -17.23
C GLU A 279 -19.83 13.56 -16.85
N LEU A 280 -18.94 14.16 -16.05
CA LEU A 280 -17.72 13.52 -15.57
C LEU A 280 -18.05 12.41 -14.55
N GLU A 281 -19.00 12.67 -13.65
CA GLU A 281 -19.45 11.66 -12.69
C GLU A 281 -20.07 10.46 -13.40
N ALA A 282 -20.95 10.70 -14.37
CA ALA A 282 -21.56 9.67 -15.20
C ALA A 282 -20.52 8.89 -16.02
N LEU A 283 -19.52 9.58 -16.57
CA LEU A 283 -18.41 8.97 -17.31
C LEU A 283 -17.60 8.01 -16.41
N VAL A 284 -17.20 8.46 -15.23
CA VAL A 284 -16.44 7.63 -14.27
C VAL A 284 -17.29 6.45 -13.81
N ALA A 285 -18.54 6.67 -13.42
CA ALA A 285 -19.45 5.60 -12.97
C ALA A 285 -19.67 4.52 -14.04
N LYS A 286 -19.62 4.90 -15.32
CA LYS A 286 -19.74 3.98 -16.47
C LYS A 286 -18.51 3.08 -16.64
N PHE A 287 -17.31 3.59 -16.34
CA PHE A 287 -16.05 2.86 -16.56
C PHE A 287 -15.59 2.05 -15.36
N VAL A 288 -15.93 2.46 -14.15
CA VAL A 288 -15.56 1.77 -12.91
C VAL A 288 -15.85 0.26 -12.94
N PRO A 289 -17.04 -0.22 -13.39
CA PRO A 289 -17.31 -1.66 -13.46
C PRO A 289 -16.35 -2.43 -14.38
N GLU A 290 -15.96 -1.83 -15.52
CA GLU A 290 -15.06 -2.45 -16.49
C GLU A 290 -13.61 -2.46 -15.96
N VAL A 291 -13.18 -1.40 -15.28
CA VAL A 291 -11.88 -1.33 -14.61
C VAL A 291 -11.78 -2.35 -13.47
N LYS A 292 -12.83 -2.48 -12.64
CA LYS A 292 -12.91 -3.50 -11.58
C LYS A 292 -12.74 -4.90 -12.16
N ALA A 293 -13.49 -5.22 -13.20
CA ALA A 293 -13.40 -6.53 -13.85
C ALA A 293 -12.02 -6.79 -14.46
N ALA A 294 -11.41 -5.78 -15.10
CA ALA A 294 -10.07 -5.90 -15.66
C ALA A 294 -9.00 -6.14 -14.59
N LEU A 295 -9.03 -5.41 -13.49
CA LEU A 295 -8.06 -5.57 -12.39
C LEU A 295 -8.17 -6.94 -11.73
N LYS A 296 -9.39 -7.43 -11.49
CA LYS A 296 -9.61 -8.79 -10.95
C LYS A 296 -9.06 -9.86 -11.88
N ASP A 297 -9.31 -9.74 -13.18
CA ASP A 297 -8.80 -10.68 -14.18
C ASP A 297 -7.26 -10.64 -14.27
N ILE A 298 -6.65 -9.45 -14.22
CA ILE A 298 -5.19 -9.27 -14.21
C ILE A 298 -4.56 -9.92 -12.97
N LEU A 299 -5.07 -9.61 -11.78
CA LEU A 299 -4.57 -10.19 -10.52
C LEU A 299 -4.70 -11.71 -10.50
N LYS A 300 -5.82 -12.25 -11.00
CA LYS A 300 -6.00 -13.69 -11.16
C LYS A 300 -4.93 -14.31 -12.07
N LEU A 301 -4.65 -13.69 -13.22
CA LEU A 301 -3.64 -14.18 -14.16
C LEU A 301 -2.21 -14.08 -13.59
N GLU A 302 -1.92 -13.02 -12.84
CA GLU A 302 -0.65 -12.83 -12.13
C GLU A 302 -0.42 -13.93 -11.08
N VAL A 303 -1.41 -14.18 -10.22
CA VAL A 303 -1.36 -15.26 -9.22
C VAL A 303 -1.14 -16.62 -9.90
N LEU A 304 -1.80 -16.88 -11.03
CA LEU A 304 -1.60 -18.12 -11.80
C LEU A 304 -0.19 -18.22 -12.38
N LEU A 305 0.38 -17.12 -12.88
CA LEU A 305 1.74 -17.08 -13.42
C LEU A 305 2.79 -17.34 -12.35
N LEU A 306 2.67 -16.68 -11.21
CA LEU A 306 3.62 -16.86 -10.13
C LEU A 306 3.58 -18.28 -9.56
N ASN A 307 2.38 -18.86 -9.41
CA ASN A 307 2.22 -20.28 -9.05
C ASN A 307 2.83 -21.22 -10.10
N ALA A 308 2.72 -20.91 -11.39
CA ALA A 308 3.33 -21.70 -12.45
C ALA A 308 4.86 -21.62 -12.44
N LEU A 309 5.42 -20.43 -12.16
CA LEU A 309 6.86 -20.23 -12.03
C LEU A 309 7.42 -20.98 -10.82
N GLU A 310 6.74 -20.91 -9.68
CA GLU A 310 7.10 -21.66 -8.48
C GLU A 310 7.04 -23.18 -8.73
N SER A 311 5.94 -23.67 -9.31
CA SER A 311 5.74 -25.10 -9.60
C SER A 311 6.78 -25.67 -10.56
N ASN A 312 7.28 -24.86 -11.49
CA ASN A 312 8.32 -25.24 -12.44
C ASN A 312 9.74 -25.02 -11.91
N ASN A 313 9.89 -24.60 -10.65
CA ASN A 313 11.17 -24.25 -10.03
C ASN A 313 11.97 -23.25 -10.90
N ALA A 314 11.27 -22.25 -11.44
CA ALA A 314 11.78 -21.29 -12.41
C ALA A 314 13.07 -20.61 -11.92
N ALA A 315 13.12 -20.25 -10.63
CA ALA A 315 14.29 -19.64 -10.03
C ALA A 315 15.55 -20.53 -10.13
N TYR A 316 15.44 -21.83 -9.85
CA TYR A 316 16.55 -22.78 -9.99
C TYR A 316 16.92 -23.04 -11.46
N GLU A 317 15.91 -23.27 -12.30
CA GLU A 317 16.11 -23.61 -13.71
C GLU A 317 16.65 -22.45 -14.54
N MET A 318 16.39 -21.20 -14.15
CA MET A 318 17.02 -20.01 -14.74
C MET A 318 18.55 -20.11 -14.68
N PHE A 319 19.12 -20.41 -13.51
CA PHE A 319 20.58 -20.49 -13.35
C PHE A 319 21.19 -21.73 -13.99
N ASN A 320 20.51 -22.88 -13.95
CA ASN A 320 20.97 -24.08 -14.64
C ASN A 320 21.10 -23.84 -16.15
N LEU A 321 20.11 -23.15 -16.74
CA LEU A 321 20.19 -22.74 -18.14
C LEU A 321 21.25 -21.65 -18.35
N ALA A 322 21.46 -20.74 -17.39
CA ALA A 322 22.42 -19.66 -17.56
C ALA A 322 23.85 -20.20 -17.75
N GLU A 323 24.23 -21.29 -17.09
CA GLU A 323 25.49 -21.98 -17.35
C GLU A 323 25.61 -22.52 -18.79
N HIS A 324 24.48 -22.90 -19.41
CA HIS A 324 24.42 -23.35 -20.80
C HIS A 324 24.52 -22.20 -21.81
N TYR A 325 24.11 -20.99 -21.41
CA TYR A 325 24.07 -19.78 -22.25
C TYR A 325 25.08 -18.71 -21.83
N ASP A 326 26.30 -19.11 -21.47
CA ASP A 326 27.39 -18.18 -21.11
C ASP A 326 27.00 -17.10 -20.07
N GLN A 327 26.24 -17.51 -19.05
CA GLN A 327 25.76 -16.69 -17.93
C GLN A 327 24.74 -15.60 -18.30
N GLN A 328 23.99 -15.77 -19.39
CA GLN A 328 22.90 -14.85 -19.77
C GLN A 328 21.64 -15.05 -18.89
N LEU A 329 21.64 -14.44 -17.70
CA LEU A 329 20.52 -14.54 -16.75
C LEU A 329 19.20 -13.97 -17.28
N MET A 330 19.23 -12.84 -17.98
CA MET A 330 18.00 -12.25 -18.54
C MET A 330 17.37 -13.14 -19.61
N LEU A 331 18.19 -13.75 -20.47
CA LEU A 331 17.71 -14.69 -21.49
C LEU A 331 16.99 -15.87 -20.85
N THR A 332 17.60 -16.43 -19.81
CA THR A 332 17.11 -17.62 -19.14
C THR A 332 15.92 -17.34 -18.24
N LEU A 333 15.83 -16.15 -17.65
CA LEU A 333 14.62 -15.66 -17.00
C LEU A 333 13.45 -15.63 -17.99
N THR A 334 13.66 -15.05 -19.19
CA THR A 334 12.63 -14.99 -20.22
C THR A 334 12.18 -16.38 -20.68
N ILE A 335 13.09 -17.35 -20.76
CA ILE A 335 12.74 -18.76 -21.02
C ILE A 335 11.79 -19.30 -19.94
N GLN A 336 12.08 -19.05 -18.66
CA GLN A 336 11.22 -19.51 -17.57
C GLN A 336 9.87 -18.79 -17.56
N LEU A 337 9.83 -17.49 -17.88
CA LEU A 337 8.60 -16.72 -18.05
C LEU A 337 7.74 -17.29 -19.18
N ILE A 338 8.32 -17.60 -20.34
CA ILE A 338 7.60 -18.23 -21.47
C ILE A 338 7.02 -19.59 -21.06
N LYS A 339 7.79 -20.42 -20.35
CA LYS A 339 7.30 -21.70 -19.83
C LYS A 339 6.17 -21.54 -18.82
N GLY A 340 6.27 -20.56 -17.92
CA GLY A 340 5.20 -20.22 -16.99
C GLY A 340 3.94 -19.72 -17.70
N LEU A 341 4.10 -18.82 -18.68
CA LEU A 341 3.02 -18.29 -19.49
C LEU A 341 2.29 -19.38 -20.28
N ASP A 342 2.96 -20.38 -20.86
CA ASP A 342 2.29 -21.50 -21.56
C ASP A 342 1.39 -22.32 -20.61
N VAL A 343 1.74 -22.43 -19.33
CA VAL A 343 0.88 -23.07 -18.32
C VAL A 343 -0.37 -22.23 -18.03
N VAL A 344 -0.22 -20.90 -17.97
CA VAL A 344 -1.32 -19.98 -17.63
C VAL A 344 -2.23 -19.71 -18.81
N LEU A 345 -1.69 -19.57 -20.02
CA LEU A 345 -2.40 -19.20 -21.25
C LEU A 345 -3.18 -20.39 -21.84
N THR A 346 -4.03 -20.97 -21.00
CA THR A 346 -5.06 -21.92 -21.42
C THR A 346 -6.08 -21.24 -22.32
N SER A 347 -6.87 -22.03 -23.07
CA SER A 347 -7.94 -21.47 -23.91
C SER A 347 -8.94 -20.61 -23.13
N GLU A 348 -9.23 -20.96 -21.87
CA GLU A 348 -10.11 -20.18 -21.00
C GLU A 348 -9.50 -18.80 -20.67
N ASN A 349 -8.23 -18.78 -20.26
CA ASN A 349 -7.54 -17.55 -19.87
C ASN A 349 -7.21 -16.65 -21.09
N ILE A 350 -6.94 -17.23 -22.26
CA ILE A 350 -6.82 -16.47 -23.51
C ILE A 350 -8.14 -15.77 -23.82
N SER A 351 -9.26 -16.49 -23.79
CA SER A 351 -10.58 -15.89 -24.00
C SER A 351 -10.91 -14.82 -22.96
N LEU A 352 -10.42 -14.96 -21.73
CA LEU A 352 -10.54 -13.93 -20.69
C LEU A 352 -9.80 -12.64 -21.08
N ILE A 353 -8.54 -12.75 -21.51
CA ILE A 353 -7.72 -11.60 -21.95
C ILE A 353 -8.36 -10.91 -23.15
N GLU A 354 -8.74 -11.68 -24.18
CA GLU A 354 -9.35 -11.15 -25.41
C GLU A 354 -10.66 -10.43 -25.12
N ASN A 355 -11.55 -11.05 -24.33
CA ASN A 355 -12.82 -10.46 -23.93
C ASN A 355 -12.59 -9.18 -23.10
N ARG A 356 -11.59 -9.17 -22.21
CA ARG A 356 -11.33 -8.00 -21.38
C ARG A 356 -10.79 -6.83 -22.19
N LEU A 357 -9.88 -7.09 -23.14
CA LEU A 357 -9.41 -6.07 -24.07
C LEU A 357 -10.55 -5.54 -24.94
N GLU A 358 -11.40 -6.42 -25.48
CA GLU A 358 -12.58 -6.00 -26.23
C GLU A 358 -13.46 -5.08 -25.38
N GLN A 359 -13.73 -5.42 -24.12
CA GLN A 359 -14.56 -4.60 -23.24
C GLN A 359 -13.91 -3.25 -22.92
N VAL A 360 -12.61 -3.18 -22.65
CA VAL A 360 -11.90 -1.90 -22.42
C VAL A 360 -11.98 -1.03 -23.67
N PHE A 361 -11.68 -1.58 -24.85
CA PHE A 361 -11.74 -0.80 -26.08
C PHE A 361 -13.17 -0.35 -26.39
N THR A 362 -14.15 -1.25 -26.35
CA THR A 362 -15.52 -0.96 -26.81
C THR A 362 -16.34 -0.16 -25.80
N LYS A 363 -16.19 -0.41 -24.50
CA LYS A 363 -17.03 0.20 -23.46
C LYS A 363 -16.39 1.40 -22.76
N VAL A 364 -15.07 1.54 -22.85
CA VAL A 364 -14.35 2.67 -22.24
C VAL A 364 -13.76 3.57 -23.32
N LEU A 365 -12.85 3.05 -24.15
CA LEU A 365 -12.05 3.90 -25.05
C LEU A 365 -12.80 4.38 -26.30
N LEU A 366 -13.71 3.57 -26.83
CA LEU A 366 -14.60 3.93 -27.96
C LEU A 366 -15.93 4.52 -27.49
N ASP A 367 -16.09 4.71 -26.18
CA ASP A 367 -17.29 5.32 -25.67
C ASP A 367 -17.42 6.78 -26.13
N ALA A 368 -18.59 7.16 -26.63
CA ALA A 368 -18.80 8.49 -27.20
C ALA A 368 -18.52 9.60 -26.18
N ASP A 369 -18.83 9.37 -24.91
CA ASP A 369 -18.60 10.35 -23.84
C ASP A 369 -17.10 10.46 -23.54
N PHE A 370 -16.36 9.34 -23.56
CA PHE A 370 -14.89 9.35 -23.41
C PHE A 370 -14.20 10.03 -24.58
N LEU A 371 -14.59 9.74 -25.82
CA LEU A 371 -14.01 10.36 -27.01
C LEU A 371 -14.26 11.87 -27.00
N ALA A 372 -15.49 12.29 -26.67
CA ALA A 372 -15.83 13.70 -26.51
C ALA A 372 -15.04 14.37 -25.39
N PHE A 373 -14.81 13.66 -24.28
CA PHE A 373 -14.08 14.17 -23.12
C PHE A 373 -12.56 14.22 -23.32
N SER A 374 -11.97 13.21 -23.95
CA SER A 374 -10.53 13.05 -24.16
C SER A 374 -10.01 13.83 -25.38
N GLY A 375 -10.88 14.09 -26.36
CA GLY A 375 -10.50 14.69 -27.64
C GLY A 375 -9.70 13.75 -28.55
N ILE A 376 -9.62 12.45 -28.22
CA ILE A 376 -8.99 11.43 -29.07
C ILE A 376 -9.97 11.06 -30.18
N GLU A 377 -9.45 10.92 -31.41
CA GLU A 377 -10.25 10.48 -32.54
C GLU A 377 -10.54 8.98 -32.46
N GLU A 378 -11.77 8.57 -32.81
CA GLU A 378 -12.20 7.17 -32.80
C GLU A 378 -11.26 6.27 -33.64
N ASP A 379 -10.86 6.73 -34.83
CA ASP A 379 -9.93 6.03 -35.72
C ASP A 379 -8.58 5.74 -35.03
N THR A 380 -8.10 6.64 -34.17
CA THR A 380 -6.86 6.44 -33.41
C THR A 380 -7.01 5.30 -32.40
N ILE A 381 -8.15 5.21 -31.71
CA ILE A 381 -8.43 4.11 -30.77
C ILE A 381 -8.57 2.77 -31.51
N LEU A 382 -9.24 2.76 -32.67
CA LEU A 382 -9.36 1.56 -33.51
C LEU A 382 -8.01 1.09 -34.06
N GLU A 383 -7.10 2.01 -34.41
CA GLU A 383 -5.74 1.67 -34.79
C GLU A 383 -4.98 0.99 -33.65
N TYR A 384 -5.07 1.51 -32.42
CA TYR A 384 -4.49 0.87 -31.24
C TYR A 384 -5.10 -0.51 -30.96
N GLN A 385 -6.42 -0.64 -31.07
CA GLN A 385 -7.12 -1.91 -30.88
C GLN A 385 -6.62 -2.96 -31.89
N ALA A 386 -6.52 -2.58 -33.18
CA ALA A 386 -6.04 -3.46 -34.22
C ALA A 386 -4.56 -3.85 -34.02
N MET A 387 -3.72 -2.90 -33.60
CA MET A 387 -2.31 -3.15 -33.30
C MET A 387 -2.14 -4.14 -32.15
N ILE A 388 -2.85 -3.95 -31.04
CA ILE A 388 -2.80 -4.86 -29.88
C ILE A 388 -3.35 -6.24 -30.26
N GLY A 389 -4.46 -6.30 -31.01
CA GLY A 389 -5.01 -7.56 -31.52
C GLY A 389 -4.00 -8.33 -32.36
N ALA A 390 -3.35 -7.66 -33.32
CA ALA A 390 -2.30 -8.25 -34.15
C ALA A 390 -1.07 -8.70 -33.33
N MET A 391 -0.69 -7.96 -32.28
CA MET A 391 0.37 -8.39 -31.37
C MET A 391 -0.01 -9.69 -30.65
N LEU A 392 -1.23 -9.80 -30.12
CA LEU A 392 -1.71 -11.00 -29.43
C LEU A 392 -1.81 -12.22 -30.35
N GLU A 393 -2.29 -12.03 -31.59
CA GLU A 393 -2.37 -13.09 -32.61
C GLU A 393 -0.98 -13.71 -32.89
N ASN A 394 0.09 -12.93 -32.75
CA ASN A 394 1.46 -13.42 -32.95
C ASN A 394 2.07 -13.97 -31.65
N ILE A 395 1.86 -13.29 -30.51
CA ILE A 395 2.49 -13.63 -29.23
C ILE A 395 1.94 -14.94 -28.66
N LEU A 396 0.61 -15.13 -28.67
CA LEU A 396 -0.01 -16.29 -28.01
C LEU A 396 0.43 -17.63 -28.62
N PRO A 397 0.43 -17.82 -29.96
CA PRO A 397 0.93 -19.05 -30.56
C PRO A 397 2.45 -19.21 -30.39
N ALA A 398 3.21 -18.12 -30.42
CA ALA A 398 4.65 -18.14 -30.25
C ALA A 398 5.03 -18.65 -28.86
N ILE A 399 4.38 -18.16 -27.78
CA ILE A 399 4.62 -18.64 -26.42
C ILE A 399 4.46 -20.16 -26.32
N SER A 400 3.34 -20.71 -26.84
CA SER A 400 3.10 -22.16 -26.76
C SER A 400 4.04 -23.00 -27.63
N LYS A 401 4.61 -22.40 -28.68
CA LYS A 401 5.62 -23.06 -29.50
C LYS A 401 6.98 -23.06 -28.77
N LEU A 402 7.43 -21.89 -28.33
CA LEU A 402 8.73 -21.68 -27.69
C LEU A 402 8.84 -22.45 -26.36
N ALA A 403 7.77 -22.48 -25.54
CA ALA A 403 7.76 -23.21 -24.28
C ALA A 403 8.08 -24.71 -24.41
N LYS A 404 7.81 -25.31 -25.58
CA LYS A 404 8.04 -26.74 -25.88
C LYS A 404 9.47 -27.05 -26.32
N TYR A 405 10.32 -26.05 -26.49
CA TYR A 405 11.70 -26.27 -26.89
C TYR A 405 12.52 -26.90 -25.76
N ASP A 406 13.44 -27.80 -26.14
CA ASP A 406 14.46 -28.30 -25.23
C ASP A 406 15.61 -27.29 -25.20
N TYR A 407 15.55 -26.35 -24.26
CA TYR A 407 16.53 -25.27 -24.11
C TYR A 407 17.94 -25.74 -23.71
N TYR A 408 18.13 -27.01 -23.37
CA TYR A 408 19.46 -27.60 -23.20
C TYR A 408 20.05 -28.14 -24.52
N ASN A 409 19.23 -28.26 -25.57
CA ASN A 409 19.60 -28.83 -26.86
C ASN A 409 18.90 -28.10 -28.03
N LEU A 410 18.92 -26.77 -28.04
CA LEU A 410 18.35 -25.99 -29.15
C LEU A 410 19.14 -26.20 -30.45
N THR A 411 18.41 -26.27 -31.55
CA THR A 411 18.99 -26.04 -32.87
C THR A 411 19.20 -24.55 -33.11
N GLU A 412 20.15 -24.19 -33.99
CA GLU A 412 20.40 -22.79 -34.39
C GLU A 412 19.13 -22.09 -34.89
N ALA A 413 18.29 -22.80 -35.66
CA ALA A 413 17.02 -22.27 -36.15
C ALA A 413 16.02 -21.97 -35.03
N GLN A 414 15.97 -22.80 -33.98
CA GLN A 414 15.07 -22.58 -32.84
C GLN A 414 15.57 -21.43 -31.96
N LEU A 415 16.88 -21.28 -31.81
CA LEU A 415 17.48 -20.16 -31.09
C LEU A 415 17.25 -18.83 -31.83
N LEU A 416 17.38 -18.82 -33.16
CA LEU A 416 17.06 -17.64 -33.98
C LEU A 416 15.59 -17.26 -33.83
N GLU A 417 14.68 -18.22 -33.94
CA GLU A 417 13.25 -17.97 -33.77
C GLU A 417 12.90 -17.43 -32.37
N PHE A 418 13.62 -17.88 -31.34
CA PHE A 418 13.48 -17.32 -30.00
C PHE A 418 13.93 -15.87 -29.93
N TYR A 419 15.06 -15.50 -30.55
CA TYR A 419 15.50 -14.10 -30.62
C TYR A 419 14.54 -13.24 -31.44
N ASP A 420 14.05 -13.74 -32.58
CA ASP A 420 13.06 -13.05 -33.41
C ASP A 420 11.78 -12.74 -32.59
N PHE A 421 11.38 -13.64 -31.68
CA PHE A 421 10.28 -13.39 -30.76
C PHE A 421 10.60 -12.28 -29.74
N LEU A 422 11.83 -12.22 -29.22
CA LEU A 422 12.23 -11.15 -28.28
C LEU A 422 12.27 -9.78 -28.96
N GLU A 423 12.72 -9.71 -30.21
CA GLU A 423 12.76 -8.47 -31.00
C GLU A 423 11.36 -7.88 -31.25
N MET A 424 10.28 -8.63 -31.05
CA MET A 424 8.91 -8.10 -31.14
C MET A 424 8.55 -7.11 -30.02
N PHE A 425 9.35 -7.06 -28.94
CA PHE A 425 9.10 -6.24 -27.77
C PHE A 425 10.08 -5.06 -27.61
N ASP A 426 11.07 -4.95 -28.50
CA ASP A 426 11.98 -3.80 -28.63
C ASP A 426 11.38 -2.72 -29.57
#